data_AF-A0A1E1XMX7-F1
#
_entry.id   AF-A0A1E1XMX7-F1
#
_cell.length_a   1.000
_cell.length_b   1.000
_cell.length_c   1.000
_cell.angle_alpha   90.00
_cell.angle_beta   90.00
_cell.angle_gamma   90.00
#
_symmetry.space_group_name_H-M   'P 1'
#
loop_
_entity.id
_entity.type
_entity.pdbx_description
1 polymer ?
#
loop_
_entity_poly.entity_id
_entity_poly.type
_entity_poly.pdbx_seq_one_letter_code
_entity_poly.pdbx_strand_id
1 'polypeptide(L)'
;VPQVAPVNKAEFLPKMELQVSPQGRLMQPVPTICFSNLMDELQYVVWISFIQDSGVCAGEYMHPESPRPGTSWNGTPLSFSKLKLYAFDGSAKRPITLTSNKSYFLQINFGNVNEHGHILSRTVIRQAIVGTWFVAVNHNHMKALASSSKKTSDAHGPAKKRHKSASLQK
;
A
#
# COMPACT_ATOMS: atom_id res chain seq x y z
N VAL A 1 -7.40 28.05 6.76
CA VAL A 1 -7.54 26.71 7.36
C VAL A 1 -6.65 25.76 6.57
N PRO A 2 -5.77 24.97 7.22
CA PRO A 2 -4.95 23.97 6.53
C PRO A 2 -5.79 23.02 5.68
N GLN A 3 -5.29 22.67 4.51
CA GLN A 3 -5.96 21.78 3.57
C GLN A 3 -5.00 20.70 3.08
N VAL A 4 -5.53 19.52 2.81
CA VAL A 4 -4.79 18.44 2.16
C VAL A 4 -5.64 17.79 1.08
N ALA A 5 -5.04 17.53 -0.07
CA ALA A 5 -5.69 16.91 -1.21
C ALA A 5 -4.85 15.75 -1.76
N PRO A 6 -5.48 14.62 -2.14
CA PRO A 6 -4.78 13.57 -2.88
C PRO A 6 -4.43 14.06 -4.28
N VAL A 7 -3.18 13.81 -4.71
CA VAL A 7 -2.70 14.16 -6.05
C VAL A 7 -3.11 13.11 -7.06
N ASN A 8 -3.01 11.83 -6.71
CA ASN A 8 -3.24 10.71 -7.60
C ASN A 8 -4.54 9.95 -7.30
N LYS A 9 -5.61 10.68 -6.95
CA LYS A 9 -6.91 10.10 -6.58
C LYS A 9 -7.46 9.14 -7.66
N ALA A 10 -7.23 9.43 -8.94
CA ALA A 10 -7.71 8.63 -10.05
C ALA A 10 -7.07 7.23 -10.16
N GLU A 11 -5.91 7.01 -9.52
CA GLU A 11 -5.24 5.70 -9.49
C GLU A 11 -5.89 4.73 -8.50
N PHE A 12 -6.66 5.26 -7.54
CA PHE A 12 -7.42 4.46 -6.57
C PHE A 12 -8.76 4.06 -7.18
N LEU A 13 -8.81 2.84 -7.71
CA LEU A 13 -10.00 2.30 -8.37
C LEU A 13 -11.03 1.79 -7.35
N PRO A 14 -12.33 1.80 -7.70
CA PRO A 14 -13.35 1.12 -6.90
C PRO A 14 -13.02 -0.36 -6.73
N LYS A 15 -13.26 -0.90 -5.52
CA LYS A 15 -13.01 -2.31 -5.17
C LYS A 15 -11.55 -2.75 -5.37
N MET A 16 -10.61 -1.84 -5.12
CA MET A 16 -9.18 -2.13 -5.28
C MET A 16 -8.72 -3.23 -4.32
N GLU A 17 -7.85 -4.11 -4.78
CA GLU A 17 -7.14 -5.08 -3.96
C GLU A 17 -5.69 -4.62 -3.78
N LEU A 18 -5.23 -4.57 -2.53
CA LEU A 18 -3.84 -4.26 -2.20
C LEU A 18 -3.14 -5.47 -1.63
N GLN A 19 -2.01 -5.82 -2.23
CA GLN A 19 -1.25 -6.99 -1.80
C GLN A 19 -0.53 -6.71 -0.47
N VAL A 20 -0.62 -7.66 0.46
CA VAL A 20 0.16 -7.70 1.70
C VAL A 20 1.02 -8.96 1.76
N SER A 21 2.11 -8.92 2.53
CA SER A 21 2.94 -10.11 2.74
C SER A 21 3.66 -10.12 4.08
N PRO A 22 4.14 -11.28 4.56
CA PRO A 22 4.99 -11.35 5.73
C PRO A 22 6.37 -10.69 5.56
N GLN A 23 6.78 -10.25 4.37
CA GLN A 23 8.04 -9.51 4.17
C GLN A 23 7.79 -8.01 3.94
N GLY A 24 6.51 -7.62 3.86
CA GLY A 24 6.11 -6.28 3.48
C GLY A 24 6.05 -6.15 1.96
N ARG A 25 4.98 -5.52 1.47
CA ARG A 25 4.84 -5.11 0.08
C ARG A 25 4.75 -3.59 0.02
N LEU A 26 5.45 -2.98 -0.93
CA LEU A 26 5.25 -1.57 -1.21
C LEU A 26 3.80 -1.37 -1.64
N MET A 27 3.14 -0.37 -1.07
CA MET A 27 1.78 -0.02 -1.44
C MET A 27 1.74 0.52 -2.87
N GLN A 28 0.76 0.07 -3.66
CA GLN A 28 0.52 0.53 -5.03
C GLN A 28 -1.00 0.67 -5.26
N PRO A 29 -1.52 1.82 -5.74
CA PRO A 29 -0.78 3.02 -6.08
C PRO A 29 -0.16 3.67 -4.85
N VAL A 30 0.90 4.45 -5.06
CA VAL A 30 1.61 5.15 -3.99
C VAL A 30 0.74 6.31 -3.53
N PRO A 31 0.31 6.39 -2.26
CA PRO A 31 -0.40 7.56 -1.77
C PRO A 31 0.45 8.81 -1.97
N THR A 32 -0.08 9.79 -2.69
CA THR A 32 0.58 11.08 -2.90
C THR A 32 -0.41 12.18 -2.58
N ILE A 33 0.00 13.13 -1.74
CA ILE A 33 -0.84 14.23 -1.27
C ILE A 33 -0.16 15.58 -1.50
N CYS A 34 -0.93 16.66 -1.46
CA CYS A 34 -0.40 18.01 -1.48
C CYS A 34 -1.08 18.82 -0.38
N PHE A 35 -0.29 19.62 0.34
CA PHE A 35 -0.78 20.51 1.38
C PHE A 35 -0.91 21.94 0.85
N SER A 36 -1.86 22.68 1.43
CA SER A 36 -1.95 24.12 1.28
C SER A 36 -2.38 24.77 2.58
N ASN A 37 -2.00 26.04 2.76
CA ASN A 37 -2.33 26.85 3.92
C ASN A 37 -1.83 26.28 5.27
N LEU A 38 -0.72 25.53 5.27
CA LEU A 38 0.04 25.29 6.51
C LEU A 38 0.78 26.56 6.91
N MET A 39 0.93 26.81 8.21
CA MET A 39 1.68 27.97 8.68
C MET A 39 3.18 27.73 8.51
N ASP A 40 3.84 28.68 7.86
CA ASP A 40 5.21 28.55 7.35
C ASP A 40 6.23 28.14 8.42
N GLU A 41 6.22 28.81 9.57
CA GLU A 41 7.21 28.62 10.65
C GLU A 41 6.93 27.43 11.57
N LEU A 42 5.72 26.86 11.52
CA LEU A 42 5.36 25.77 12.41
C LEU A 42 5.90 24.44 11.87
N GLN A 43 6.48 23.64 12.77
CA GLN A 43 6.89 22.27 12.47
C GLN A 43 5.67 21.35 12.43
N TYR A 44 5.56 20.57 11.37
CA TYR A 44 4.50 19.58 11.17
C TYR A 44 5.07 18.18 11.05
N VAL A 45 4.38 17.24 11.69
CA VAL A 45 4.49 15.81 11.40
C VAL A 45 3.34 15.38 10.50
N VAL A 46 3.60 14.45 9.60
CA VAL A 46 2.60 13.93 8.65
C VAL A 46 2.61 12.41 8.66
N TRP A 47 1.45 11.77 8.76
CA TRP A 47 1.33 10.32 8.76
C TRP A 47 0.01 9.82 8.18
N ILE A 48 0.03 8.62 7.60
CA ILE A 48 -1.17 7.93 7.12
C ILE A 48 -1.58 6.87 8.13
N SER A 49 -2.87 6.81 8.45
CA SER A 49 -3.50 5.72 9.19
C SER A 49 -4.31 4.82 8.25
N PHE A 50 -4.31 3.53 8.54
CA PHE A 50 -5.09 2.51 7.82
C PHE A 50 -6.31 2.18 8.66
N ILE A 51 -7.48 2.65 8.24
CA ILE A 51 -8.71 2.51 9.02
C ILE A 51 -9.55 1.40 8.41
N GLN A 52 -9.87 0.39 9.21
CA GLN A 52 -10.74 -0.71 8.80
C GLN A 52 -12.20 -0.21 8.69
N ASP A 53 -13.04 -0.94 7.95
CA ASP A 53 -14.50 -0.75 7.90
C ASP A 53 -15.18 -0.62 9.27
N SER A 54 -14.68 -1.30 10.29
CA SER A 54 -15.12 -1.23 11.68
C SER A 54 -14.72 0.05 12.42
N GLY A 55 -13.91 0.91 11.81
CA GLY A 55 -13.33 2.11 12.42
C GLY A 55 -12.03 1.86 13.20
N VAL A 56 -11.57 0.61 13.29
CA VAL A 56 -10.31 0.27 13.98
C VAL A 56 -9.11 0.70 13.14
N CYS A 57 -8.14 1.38 13.77
CA CYS A 57 -6.86 1.70 13.16
C CYS A 57 -5.96 0.45 13.14
N ALA A 58 -5.63 -0.05 11.94
CA ALA A 58 -4.81 -1.23 11.73
C ALA A 58 -3.29 -0.92 11.63
N GLY A 59 -2.93 0.36 11.74
CA GLY A 59 -1.55 0.80 11.71
C GLY A 59 -1.40 2.21 11.20
N GLU A 60 -0.23 2.79 11.49
CA GLU A 60 0.13 4.14 11.09
C GLU A 60 1.54 4.16 10.49
N TYR A 61 1.76 5.07 9.55
CA TYR A 61 3.07 5.31 8.96
C TYR A 61 3.36 6.80 8.91
N MET A 62 4.34 7.21 9.70
CA MET A 62 4.86 8.57 9.68
C MET A 62 5.78 8.76 8.48
N HIS A 63 5.57 9.87 7.77
CA HIS A 63 6.42 10.23 6.64
C HIS A 63 7.85 10.48 7.15
N PRO A 64 8.90 9.92 6.52
CA PRO A 64 10.28 9.96 7.03
C PRO A 64 10.89 11.37 7.07
N GLU A 65 10.31 12.31 6.34
CA GLU A 65 10.73 13.72 6.37
C GLU A 65 10.08 14.51 7.52
N SER A 66 9.23 13.89 8.32
CA SER A 66 8.67 14.53 9.50
C SER A 66 9.70 14.61 10.63
N PRO A 67 9.73 15.69 11.44
CA PRO A 67 9.01 16.95 11.24
C PRO A 67 9.70 17.88 10.23
N ARG A 68 8.91 18.72 9.55
CA ARG A 68 9.40 19.83 8.72
C ARG A 68 8.50 21.06 8.84
N PRO A 69 9.03 22.27 8.53
CA PRO A 69 8.24 23.50 8.54
C PRO A 69 7.14 23.47 7.48
N GLY A 70 6.06 24.23 7.70
CA GLY A 70 4.93 24.35 6.78
C GLY A 70 5.34 24.74 5.36
N THR A 71 6.36 25.59 5.23
CA THR A 71 6.96 26.00 3.94
C THR A 71 7.47 24.83 3.11
N SER A 72 7.97 23.77 3.74
CA SER A 72 8.48 22.58 3.05
C SER A 72 7.37 21.68 2.51
N TRP A 73 6.16 21.80 3.06
CA TRP A 73 5.02 20.94 2.71
C TRP A 73 4.05 21.60 1.72
N ASN A 74 3.85 22.92 1.86
CA ASN A 74 2.90 23.66 1.02
C ASN A 74 3.29 23.56 -0.46
N GLY A 75 2.32 23.21 -1.31
CA GLY A 75 2.48 23.17 -2.77
C GLY A 75 3.37 22.05 -3.32
N THR A 76 4.02 21.26 -2.46
CA THR A 76 4.92 20.18 -2.87
C THR A 76 4.22 18.82 -2.73
N PRO A 77 4.13 18.00 -3.80
CA PRO A 77 3.60 16.65 -3.70
C PRO A 77 4.43 15.78 -2.74
N LEU A 78 3.78 15.28 -1.70
CA LEU A 78 4.35 14.39 -0.70
C LEU A 78 4.01 12.94 -1.03
N SER A 79 5.03 12.13 -1.34
CA SER A 79 4.87 10.74 -1.76
C SER A 79 5.21 9.74 -0.65
N PHE A 80 4.31 8.81 -0.37
CA PHE A 80 4.50 7.71 0.58
C PHE A 80 5.14 6.46 -0.08
N SER A 81 6.11 6.67 -0.97
CA SER A 81 6.70 5.61 -1.81
C SER A 81 7.42 4.50 -1.04
N LYS A 82 7.85 4.78 0.20
CA LYS A 82 8.53 3.82 1.09
C LYS A 82 7.57 3.03 1.98
N LEU A 83 6.26 3.30 1.90
CA LEU A 83 5.24 2.66 2.72
C LEU A 83 5.08 1.19 2.36
N LYS A 84 5.21 0.31 3.36
CA LYS A 84 5.05 -1.13 3.23
C LYS A 84 3.84 -1.64 4.02
N LEU A 85 3.07 -2.53 3.39
CA LEU A 85 1.94 -3.24 3.99
C LEU A 85 2.35 -4.67 4.35
N TYR A 86 2.10 -5.07 5.59
CA TYR A 86 2.42 -6.39 6.08
C TYR A 86 1.14 -7.21 6.29
N ALA A 87 1.22 -8.51 6.05
CA ALA A 87 0.14 -9.43 6.40
C ALA A 87 0.11 -9.60 7.92
N PHE A 88 -1.05 -9.50 8.55
CA PHE A 88 -1.22 -9.82 9.97
C PHE A 88 -1.07 -11.32 10.19
N ASP A 89 -0.17 -11.72 11.11
CA ASP A 89 0.14 -13.11 11.43
C ASP A 89 -0.29 -13.53 12.84
N GLY A 90 -1.14 -12.72 13.49
CA GLY A 90 -1.49 -12.88 14.91
C GLY A 90 -0.62 -12.05 15.85
N SER A 91 0.45 -11.41 15.36
CA SER A 91 1.28 -10.49 16.14
C SER A 91 1.42 -9.10 15.49
N ALA A 92 1.15 -8.05 16.25
CA ALA A 92 1.25 -6.66 15.77
C ALA A 92 2.69 -6.10 15.90
N LYS A 93 3.70 -6.86 15.48
CA LYS A 93 5.11 -6.43 15.62
C LYS A 93 5.54 -5.37 14.62
N ARG A 94 4.71 -5.05 13.63
CA ARG A 94 5.07 -4.18 12.50
C ARG A 94 4.12 -2.99 12.39
N PRO A 95 4.58 -1.88 11.80
CA PRO A 95 3.84 -0.61 11.87
C PRO A 95 2.47 -0.66 11.19
N ILE A 96 2.34 -1.42 10.10
CA ILE A 96 1.09 -1.57 9.35
C ILE A 96 0.86 -3.05 9.05
N THR A 97 0.04 -3.70 9.87
CA THR A 97 -0.36 -5.11 9.67
C THR A 97 -1.83 -5.18 9.31
N LEU A 98 -2.13 -5.64 8.11
CA LEU A 98 -3.50 -5.75 7.62
C LEU A 98 -3.92 -7.22 7.58
N THR A 99 -5.13 -7.47 8.08
CA THR A 99 -5.79 -8.78 7.95
C THR A 99 -6.30 -8.95 6.52
N SER A 100 -5.97 -10.08 5.89
CA SER A 100 -6.44 -10.41 4.53
C SER A 100 -7.96 -10.48 4.48
N ASN A 101 -8.54 -10.11 3.34
CA ASN A 101 -9.97 -10.09 3.04
C ASN A 101 -10.78 -9.14 3.94
N LYS A 102 -10.11 -8.14 4.54
CA LYS A 102 -10.75 -7.02 5.23
C LYS A 102 -10.62 -5.75 4.41
N SER A 103 -11.62 -4.87 4.56
CA SER A 103 -11.66 -3.60 3.85
C SER A 103 -11.12 -2.45 4.70
N TYR A 104 -10.37 -1.56 4.07
CA TYR A 104 -9.74 -0.41 4.69
C TYR A 104 -9.88 0.83 3.80
N PHE A 105 -9.74 2.01 4.41
CA PHE A 105 -9.48 3.26 3.69
C PHE A 105 -8.28 3.99 4.30
N LEU A 106 -7.72 4.93 3.53
CA LEU A 106 -6.61 5.76 4.00
C LEU A 106 -7.14 7.02 4.68
N GLN A 107 -6.59 7.33 5.85
CA GLN A 107 -6.75 8.61 6.50
C GLN A 107 -5.39 9.31 6.54
N ILE A 108 -5.32 10.53 6.03
CA ILE A 108 -4.16 11.38 6.24
C ILE A 108 -4.32 12.14 7.55
N ASN A 109 -3.24 12.24 8.30
CA ASN A 109 -3.18 12.96 9.55
C ASN A 109 -1.94 13.86 9.53
N PHE A 110 -2.08 15.03 10.11
CA PHE A 110 -0.98 15.96 10.30
C PHE A 110 -1.27 16.86 11.49
N GLY A 111 -0.21 17.34 12.13
CA GLY A 111 -0.32 18.19 13.30
C GLY A 111 1.01 18.83 13.63
N ASN A 112 0.95 19.85 14.49
CA ASN A 112 2.14 20.54 14.96
C ASN A 112 2.87 19.74 16.03
N VAL A 113 4.17 19.96 16.12
CA VAL A 113 4.98 19.52 17.24
C VAL A 113 5.39 20.71 18.11
N ASN A 114 5.63 20.45 19.39
CA ASN A 114 6.27 21.43 20.27
C ASN A 114 7.80 21.43 20.08
N GLU A 115 8.48 22.25 20.88
CA GLU A 115 9.95 22.39 20.87
C GLU A 115 10.70 21.09 21.21
N HIS A 116 10.02 20.12 21.84
CA HIS A 116 10.57 18.80 22.16
C HIS A 116 10.23 17.73 21.12
N GLY A 117 9.59 18.10 20.01
CA GLY A 117 9.16 17.16 18.96
C GLY A 117 7.92 16.35 19.31
N HIS A 118 7.22 16.65 20.41
CA HIS A 118 5.97 15.97 20.76
C HIS A 118 4.81 16.55 19.96
N ILE A 119 3.97 15.66 19.40
CA ILE A 119 2.77 16.03 18.66
C ILE A 119 1.78 16.72 19.60
N LEU A 120 1.35 17.92 19.21
CA LEU A 120 0.33 18.69 19.92
C LEU A 120 -1.06 18.17 19.50
N SER A 121 -1.65 17.28 20.31
CA SER A 121 -2.93 16.60 19.99
C SER A 121 -4.05 17.54 19.53
N ARG A 122 -4.14 18.75 20.11
CA ARG A 122 -5.14 19.76 19.75
C ARG A 122 -5.02 20.32 18.33
N THR A 123 -3.87 20.14 17.69
CA THR A 123 -3.58 20.63 16.33
C THR A 123 -3.74 19.55 15.28
N VAL A 124 -4.01 18.31 15.69
CA VAL A 124 -4.08 17.17 14.78
C VAL A 124 -5.34 17.27 13.95
N ILE A 125 -5.15 17.36 12.64
CA ILE A 125 -6.21 17.26 11.64
C ILE A 125 -6.17 15.86 11.06
N ARG A 126 -7.35 15.24 10.96
CA ARG A 126 -7.55 13.90 10.39
C ARG A 126 -8.52 14.01 9.24
N GLN A 127 -8.10 13.56 8.05
CA GLN A 127 -8.91 13.64 6.85
C GLN A 127 -8.94 12.29 6.13
N ALA A 128 -10.14 11.73 5.97
CA ALA A 128 -10.34 10.56 5.14
C ALA A 128 -10.04 10.90 3.67
N ILE A 129 -9.25 10.06 3.00
CA ILE A 129 -8.98 10.22 1.58
C ILE A 129 -10.09 9.50 0.80
N VAL A 130 -11.12 10.26 0.42
CA VAL A 130 -12.29 9.73 -0.28
C VAL A 130 -11.87 8.97 -1.55
N GLY A 131 -12.41 7.77 -1.73
CA GLY A 131 -12.15 6.91 -2.88
C GLY A 131 -10.98 5.93 -2.70
N THR A 132 -10.31 5.92 -1.55
CA THR A 132 -9.19 5.02 -1.27
C THR A 132 -9.60 3.72 -0.57
N TRP A 133 -10.85 3.27 -0.76
CA TRP A 133 -11.30 2.00 -0.22
C TRP A 133 -10.64 0.83 -0.95
N PHE A 134 -10.07 -0.09 -0.18
CA PHE A 134 -9.44 -1.29 -0.73
C PHE A 134 -9.65 -2.51 0.18
N VAL A 135 -9.41 -3.69 -0.38
CA VAL A 135 -9.34 -4.97 0.35
C VAL A 135 -7.89 -5.44 0.39
N ALA A 136 -7.39 -5.78 1.57
CA ALA A 136 -6.05 -6.36 1.70
C ALA A 136 -6.07 -7.84 1.25
N VAL A 137 -5.13 -8.25 0.41
CA VAL A 137 -5.05 -9.62 -0.11
C VAL A 137 -3.64 -10.20 -0.01
N ASN A 138 -3.52 -11.49 0.29
CA ASN A 138 -2.21 -12.17 0.32
C ASN A 138 -1.64 -12.40 -1.10
N HIS A 139 -2.52 -12.50 -2.10
CA HIS A 139 -2.19 -12.65 -3.52
C HIS A 139 -3.22 -11.89 -4.35
N ASN A 140 -2.77 -11.16 -5.37
CA ASN A 140 -3.70 -10.47 -6.28
C ASN A 140 -4.41 -11.50 -7.15
N HIS A 141 -5.72 -11.67 -6.96
CA HIS A 141 -6.53 -12.58 -7.77
C HIS A 141 -6.58 -12.14 -9.24
N MET A 142 -6.51 -10.83 -9.51
CA MET A 142 -6.51 -10.30 -10.88
C MET A 142 -5.30 -10.72 -11.73
N LYS A 143 -4.13 -11.02 -11.13
CA LYS A 143 -2.99 -11.58 -11.87
C LYS A 143 -3.11 -13.09 -12.08
N ALA A 144 -3.82 -13.80 -11.20
CA ALA A 144 -4.03 -15.24 -11.32
C ALA A 144 -4.97 -15.61 -12.49
N LEU A 145 -5.95 -14.77 -12.82
CA LEU A 145 -6.78 -14.97 -14.02
C LEU A 145 -6.00 -14.77 -15.32
N ALA A 146 -5.07 -13.81 -15.36
CA ALA A 146 -4.21 -13.59 -16.52
C ALA A 146 -3.19 -14.74 -16.73
N SER A 147 -2.70 -15.37 -15.64
CA SER A 147 -1.79 -16.52 -15.73
C SER A 147 -2.51 -17.88 -15.87
N SER A 148 -3.79 -17.97 -15.54
CA SER A 148 -4.62 -19.16 -15.73
C SER A 148 -5.06 -19.40 -17.19
N SER A 149 -4.85 -18.43 -18.09
CA SER A 149 -5.27 -18.52 -19.49
C SER A 149 -4.22 -19.15 -20.43
N LYS A 150 -3.12 -19.70 -19.89
CA LYS A 150 -2.12 -20.47 -20.67
C LYS A 150 -2.14 -21.97 -20.33
N LYS A 151 -3.35 -22.43 -20.00
CA LYS A 151 -3.79 -23.73 -19.47
C LYS A 151 -4.30 -24.85 -20.39
N THR A 152 -4.65 -24.64 -21.66
CA THR A 152 -5.44 -25.65 -22.41
C THR A 152 -5.24 -25.60 -23.94
N SER A 153 -5.39 -26.78 -24.56
CA SER A 153 -5.26 -27.20 -25.98
C SER A 153 -3.81 -27.30 -26.50
N ASP A 154 -3.23 -28.44 -26.88
CA ASP A 154 -3.81 -29.69 -27.37
C ASP A 154 -2.99 -30.95 -27.04
N ALA A 155 -3.72 -32.02 -26.76
CA ALA A 155 -3.25 -33.40 -26.86
C ALA A 155 -3.30 -33.84 -28.33
N HIS A 156 -2.30 -34.61 -28.78
CA HIS A 156 -2.45 -35.92 -29.47
C HIS A 156 -1.06 -36.40 -29.95
N GLY A 157 -0.68 -37.61 -29.53
CA GLY A 157 0.49 -38.31 -30.07
C GLY A 157 0.34 -38.69 -31.56
N PRO A 158 1.35 -39.31 -32.18
CA PRO A 158 1.47 -40.76 -31.95
C PRO A 158 2.89 -41.32 -31.85
N ALA A 159 2.93 -42.53 -31.30
CA ALA A 159 4.08 -43.42 -31.17
C ALA A 159 4.75 -43.78 -32.51
N LYS A 160 6.08 -44.00 -32.48
CA LYS A 160 6.76 -44.91 -33.43
C LYS A 160 8.01 -45.57 -32.83
N LYS A 161 7.83 -46.88 -32.58
CA LYS A 161 8.73 -48.04 -32.82
C LYS A 161 10.17 -48.07 -32.27
N ARG A 162 10.35 -48.95 -31.28
CA ARG A 162 11.55 -49.77 -31.04
C ARG A 162 11.84 -50.65 -32.27
N HIS A 163 13.11 -50.73 -32.67
CA HIS A 163 13.68 -51.91 -33.32
C HIS A 163 15.01 -52.24 -32.63
N LYS A 164 15.14 -53.48 -32.14
CA LYS A 164 16.42 -54.15 -31.88
C LYS A 164 16.87 -54.81 -33.18
N SER A 165 18.18 -54.81 -33.45
CA SER A 165 18.98 -55.96 -33.92
C SER A 165 20.47 -55.59 -33.95
N ALA A 166 21.31 -56.60 -33.78
CA ALA A 166 22.69 -56.57 -33.30
C ALA A 166 23.76 -56.74 -34.41
N SER A 167 25.03 -56.71 -33.96
CA SER A 167 26.28 -57.21 -34.58
C SER A 167 26.99 -56.23 -35.54
N LEU A 168 28.32 -56.11 -35.62
CA LEU A 168 29.40 -57.08 -35.40
C LEU A 168 30.73 -56.37 -35.03
N GLN A 169 31.61 -57.09 -34.32
CA GLN A 169 33.01 -56.74 -34.05
C GLN A 169 33.87 -56.75 -35.34
N LYS A 170 34.87 -55.87 -35.41
CA LYS A 170 36.28 -56.21 -35.68
C LYS A 170 37.17 -55.03 -35.33
#